data_AF-A0A4Q2ITH8-F1
#
_entry.id   AF-A0A4Q2ITH8-F1
#
_cell.length_a   1.000
_cell.length_b   1.000
_cell.length_c   1.000
_cell.angle_alpha   90.00
_cell.angle_beta   90.00
_cell.angle_gamma   90.00
#
_symmetry.space_group_name_H-M   'P 1'
#
loop_
_entity.id
_entity.type
_entity.pdbx_description
1 polymer ?
#
loop_
_entity_poly.entity_id
_entity_poly.type
_entity_poly.pdbx_seq_one_letter_code
_entity_poly.pdbx_strand_id
1 'polypeptide(L)' 'MTIAVLIMVGVALVAGVAGGWLLLRLRAATSEGAVYGYRIAGTMLAALALVLAIFATAQWSWNQTP' A
#
# COMPACT_ATOMS: atom_id res chain seq x y z
N MET A 1 7.78 -17.74 8.23
CA MET A 1 7.43 -16.31 8.33
C MET A 1 7.17 -15.96 9.78
N THR A 2 7.63 -14.80 10.25
CA THR A 2 7.30 -14.31 11.59
C THR A 2 5.95 -13.59 11.60
N ILE A 3 5.36 -13.39 12.78
CA ILE A 3 4.12 -12.61 12.95
C ILE A 3 4.29 -11.18 12.41
N ALA A 4 5.45 -10.56 12.64
CA ALA A 4 5.75 -9.22 12.12
C ALA A 4 5.65 -9.15 10.59
N VAL A 5 6.24 -10.13 9.87
CA VAL A 5 6.16 -10.21 8.41
C VAL A 5 4.70 -10.38 7.95
N LEU A 6 3.92 -11.21 8.64
CA LEU A 6 2.50 -11.40 8.32
C LEU A 6 1.69 -10.10 8.49
N ILE A 7 1.94 -9.34 9.55
CA ILE A 7 1.30 -8.04 9.79
C ILE A 7 1.67 -7.06 8.68
N MET A 8 2.95 -6.96 8.31
CA MET A 8 3.39 -6.06 7.24
C MET A 8 2.71 -6.38 5.90
N VAL A 9 2.63 -7.66 5.54
CA VAL A 9 1.92 -8.10 4.32
C VAL A 9 0.43 -7.77 4.40
N GLY A 10 -0.22 -8.03 5.54
CA GLY A 10 -1.63 -7.72 5.74
C GLY A 10 -1.93 -6.22 5.58
N VAL A 11 -1.14 -5.36 6.21
CA VAL A 11 -1.28 -3.91 6.07
C VAL A 11 -0.95 -3.44 4.66
N ALA A 12 0.09 -4.01 4.02
CA ALA A 12 0.43 -3.70 2.64
C ALA A 12 -0.73 -4.01 1.68
N LEU A 13 -1.40 -5.14 1.85
CA LEU A 13 -2.56 -5.53 1.05
C LEU A 13 -3.73 -4.56 1.22
N VAL A 14 -4.09 -4.23 2.46
CA VAL A 14 -5.19 -3.30 2.74
C VAL A 14 -4.88 -1.91 2.19
N ALA A 15 -3.67 -1.41 2.42
CA ALA A 15 -3.23 -0.12 1.90
C ALA A 15 -3.18 -0.11 0.36
N GLY A 16 -2.71 -1.19 -0.26
CA GLY A 16 -2.61 -1.32 -1.71
C GLY A 16 -3.97 -1.35 -2.39
N VAL A 17 -4.93 -2.11 -1.84
CA VAL A 17 -6.31 -2.16 -2.35
C VAL A 17 -7.00 -0.81 -2.17
N ALA A 18 -6.91 -0.21 -0.98
CA ALA A 18 -7.54 1.08 -0.70
C ALA A 18 -6.92 2.22 -1.55
N GLY A 19 -5.59 2.28 -1.65
CA GLY A 19 -4.88 3.25 -2.48
C GLY A 19 -5.19 3.08 -3.96
N GLY A 20 -5.13 1.83 -4.46
CA GLY A 20 -5.51 1.50 -5.83
C GLY A 20 -6.95 1.89 -6.15
N TRP A 21 -7.89 1.61 -5.24
CA TRP A 21 -9.29 2.01 -5.37
C TRP A 21 -9.47 3.53 -5.48
N LEU A 22 -8.78 4.31 -4.65
CA LEU A 22 -8.83 5.78 -4.71
C LEU A 22 -8.26 6.31 -6.03
N LEU A 23 -7.15 5.74 -6.49
CA LEU A 23 -6.55 6.12 -7.78
C LEU A 23 -7.43 5.71 -8.97
N LEU A 24 -8.20 4.64 -8.86
CA LEU A 24 -9.22 4.30 -9.86
C LEU A 24 -10.38 5.31 -9.83
N ARG A 25 -10.83 5.72 -8.64
CA ARG A 25 -11.87 6.76 -8.49
C ARG A 25 -11.44 8.13 -9.00
N LEU A 26 -10.14 8.44 -8.97
CA LEU A 26 -9.60 9.66 -9.55
C LEU A 26 -9.98 9.83 -11.03
N ARG A 27 -10.13 8.73 -11.77
CA ARG A 27 -10.53 8.77 -13.19
C ARG A 27 -11.93 9.35 -13.42
N ALA A 28 -12.80 9.29 -12.43
CA ALA A 28 -14.18 9.78 -12.48
C ALA A 28 -14.43 11.01 -11.60
N ALA A 29 -13.38 11.59 -11.00
CA ALA A 29 -13.53 12.74 -10.12
C ALA A 29 -13.83 14.01 -10.91
N THR A 30 -14.93 14.69 -10.56
CA THR A 30 -15.40 15.90 -11.26
C THR A 30 -15.18 17.19 -10.47
N SER A 31 -14.95 17.10 -9.15
CA SER A 31 -14.66 18.26 -8.31
C SER A 31 -13.17 18.33 -7.96
N GLU A 32 -12.68 19.56 -7.83
CA GLU A 32 -11.27 19.83 -7.51
C GLU A 32 -10.85 19.23 -6.16
N GLY A 33 -11.72 19.32 -5.15
CA GLY A 33 -11.50 18.70 -3.85
C GLY A 33 -11.41 17.17 -3.92
N ALA A 34 -12.23 16.52 -4.75
CA ALA A 34 -12.16 15.07 -4.94
C ALA A 34 -10.87 14.65 -5.67
N VAL A 35 -10.45 15.40 -6.70
CA VAL A 35 -9.20 15.17 -7.42
C VAL A 35 -8.00 15.26 -6.47
N TYR A 36 -7.92 16.32 -5.66
CA TYR A 36 -6.85 16.51 -4.68
C TYR A 36 -6.82 15.39 -3.64
N GLY A 37 -7.98 15.10 -3.04
CA GLY A 37 -8.11 14.06 -2.01
C GLY A 37 -7.72 12.67 -2.53
N TYR A 38 -8.25 12.27 -3.70
CA TYR A 38 -7.94 10.96 -4.28
C TYR A 38 -6.51 10.83 -4.75
N ARG A 39 -5.90 11.91 -5.28
CA ARG A 39 -4.48 11.90 -5.64
C ARG A 39 -3.60 11.70 -4.43
N ILE A 40 -3.76 12.52 -3.39
CA ILE A 40 -2.86 12.46 -2.23
C ILE A 40 -3.08 11.20 -1.41
N ALA A 41 -4.32 10.90 -1.03
CA ALA A 41 -4.59 9.71 -0.22
C ALA A 41 -4.26 8.44 -1.00
N GLY A 42 -4.59 8.41 -2.30
CA GLY A 42 -4.28 7.28 -3.18
C GLY A 42 -2.78 7.02 -3.32
N THR A 43 -1.97 8.05 -3.60
CA THR A 43 -0.51 7.88 -3.74
C THR A 43 0.16 7.55 -2.41
N MET A 44 -0.27 8.15 -1.29
CA MET A 44 0.29 7.85 0.03
C MET A 44 0.01 6.41 0.45
N LEU A 45 -1.21 5.90 0.23
CA LEU A 45 -1.54 4.51 0.51
C LEU A 45 -0.82 3.53 -0.42
N ALA A 46 -0.68 3.87 -1.70
CA ALA A 46 0.10 3.07 -2.64
C ALA A 46 1.59 3.00 -2.25
N ALA A 47 2.17 4.13 -1.82
CA ALA A 47 3.55 4.20 -1.33
C ALA A 47 3.72 3.38 -0.05
N LEU A 48 2.80 3.49 0.91
CA LEU A 48 2.80 2.68 2.13
C LEU A 48 2.76 1.19 1.80
N ALA A 49 1.87 0.78 0.90
CA ALA A 49 1.76 -0.61 0.45
C ALA A 49 3.06 -1.13 -0.16
N LEU A 50 3.68 -0.33 -1.05
CA LEU A 50 4.93 -0.67 -1.69
C LEU A 50 6.06 -0.82 -0.68
N VAL A 51 6.23 0.15 0.22
CA VAL A 51 7.26 0.14 1.25
C VAL A 51 7.10 -1.10 2.14
N LEU A 52 5.90 -1.34 2.67
CA LEU A 52 5.65 -2.50 3.53
C LEU A 52 5.88 -3.83 2.80
N ALA A 53 5.50 -3.94 1.53
CA ALA A 53 5.78 -5.12 0.72
C ALA A 53 7.29 -5.35 0.55
N ILE A 54 8.06 -4.31 0.25
CA ILE A 54 9.52 -4.38 0.14
C ILE A 54 10.13 -4.84 1.47
N PHE A 55 9.78 -4.20 2.58
CA PHE A 55 10.33 -4.56 3.89
C PHE A 55 9.92 -5.97 4.33
N ALA A 56 8.66 -6.37 4.10
CA ALA A 56 8.20 -7.72 4.41
C ALA A 56 8.98 -8.79 3.62
N THR A 57 9.20 -8.57 2.32
CA THR A 57 9.96 -9.50 1.48
C THR A 57 11.44 -9.55 1.89
N ALA A 58 12.06 -8.41 2.22
CA ALA A 58 13.43 -8.37 2.72
C ALA A 58 13.60 -9.08 4.06
N GLN A 59 12.71 -8.82 5.03
CA GLN A 59 12.76 -9.50 6.32
C GLN A 59 12.46 -11.00 6.21
N TRP A 60 11.55 -11.39 5.32
CA TRP A 60 11.33 -12.80 5.04
C TRP A 60 12.62 -13.44 4.52
N SER A 61 13.29 -12.85 3.52
CA SER A 61 14.46 -13.46 2.89
C SER A 61 15.61 -13.66 3.88
N TRP A 62 15.85 -12.71 4.79
CA TRP A 62 16.87 -12.87 5.84
C TRP A 62 16.57 -14.04 6.78
N ASN A 63 15.30 -14.28 7.07
CA ASN A 63 14.85 -15.42 7.89
C ASN A 63 14.91 -16.77 7.18
N GLN A 64 15.26 -16.81 5.88
CA GLN A 64 15.44 -18.04 5.09
C GLN A 64 16.92 -18.36 4.87
N THR A 65 17.83 -17.43 5.16
CA THR A 65 19.27 -17.67 5.08
C THR A 65 19.67 -18.63 6.22
N PRO A 66 20.39 -19.73 5.94
CA PRO A 66 20.83 -20.70 6.95
C PRO A 66 21.66 -20.08 8.08
#